data_AF-A0A1R0GUA3-F1
#
_entry.id   AF-A0A1R0GUA3-F1
#
_cell.length_a   1.000
_cell.length_b   1.000
_cell.length_c   1.000
_cell.angle_alpha   90.00
_cell.angle_beta   90.00
_cell.angle_gamma   90.00
#
_symmetry.space_group_name_H-M   'P 1'
#
loop_
_entity.id
_entity.type
_entity.pdbx_description
1 polymer ?
#
loop_
_entity_poly.entity_id
_entity_poly.type
_entity_poly.pdbx_seq_one_letter_code
_entity_poly.pdbx_strand_id
1 'polypeptide(L)'
;MEGIVTNDEISVALDSWKDVGLTKLLLKYGDNLETILENQKESVKCRRDLAEKTKDFRRQNEALNTPEIKALLKAYQNEIDNLSKKMKYSENTFIGLFKILNEAPDPEPFLSRLSMEELVNERVEIRENELKEEASSLIQYLKNREKDLQQQLSETTQNLELLRDNHNMTQAELLELSQNKDRDLTVRVAELDIVQAELERANSKLISLSNENNSFKAEIKALKEGVGASSIVLDLQNRLKNQEEEISRLVSEVDNSMQEHALNESLFSKKTSDLESALNSKSVEFSGGWGADEDSIEGNSKSSEPQLEKMLIKKNQNLQNLLTDTKNELSDTKDQLKEVNSKFLKLESDLNDKSNLIIRLEQDLISVGSEGSRIARSSDSIKASSEDVAEKLSSDNLTSVPNGISNSGKSKTPDSAILSVITGQRDRFRQRNFELEEV
;
A
#
# COMPACT_ATOMS: atom_id res chain seq x y z
N MET A 1 28.31 41.85 -47.17
CA MET A 1 26.94 42.14 -47.62
C MET A 1 26.76 41.41 -48.93
N GLU A 2 26.38 40.14 -48.86
CA GLU A 2 25.73 39.52 -50.02
C GLU A 2 24.29 40.01 -49.97
N GLY A 3 23.82 40.59 -51.07
CA GLY A 3 22.41 40.92 -51.21
C GLY A 3 21.66 39.62 -51.38
N ILE A 4 20.83 39.25 -50.40
CA ILE A 4 19.88 38.15 -50.56
C ILE A 4 18.89 38.63 -51.63
N VAL A 5 19.02 38.09 -52.85
CA VAL A 5 18.08 38.36 -53.93
C VAL A 5 16.74 37.79 -53.49
N THR A 6 15.71 38.62 -53.48
CA THR A 6 14.38 38.21 -53.02
C THR A 6 13.68 37.35 -54.07
N ASN A 7 12.80 36.43 -53.64
CA ASN A 7 11.99 35.62 -54.54
C ASN A 7 11.16 36.48 -55.53
N ASP A 8 10.72 37.67 -55.10
CA ASP A 8 10.11 38.69 -55.98
C ASP A 8 11.06 39.19 -57.07
N GLU A 9 12.32 39.53 -56.74
CA GLU A 9 13.33 39.94 -57.72
C GLU A 9 13.71 38.80 -58.68
N ILE A 10 13.80 37.56 -58.18
CA ILE A 10 14.04 36.37 -59.02
C ILE A 10 12.86 36.18 -59.98
N SER A 11 11.61 36.29 -59.48
CA SER A 11 10.39 36.11 -60.29
C SER A 11 10.23 37.20 -61.36
N VAL A 12 10.49 38.46 -61.01
CA VAL A 12 10.47 39.59 -61.96
C VAL A 12 11.57 39.44 -63.02
N ALA A 13 12.79 39.03 -62.63
CA ALA A 13 13.86 38.75 -63.58
C ALA A 13 13.50 37.58 -64.51
N LEU A 14 12.98 36.49 -63.95
CA LEU A 14 12.54 35.28 -64.63
C LEU A 14 11.48 35.59 -65.71
N ASP A 15 10.44 36.35 -65.37
CA ASP A 15 9.40 36.72 -66.35
C ASP A 15 9.94 37.69 -67.41
N SER A 16 10.82 38.64 -67.04
CA SER A 16 11.47 39.51 -68.03
C SER A 16 12.33 38.75 -69.05
N TRP A 17 12.99 37.67 -68.64
CA TRP A 17 13.79 36.83 -69.55
C TRP A 17 12.94 35.89 -70.40
N LYS A 18 11.80 35.38 -69.90
CA LYS A 18 10.79 34.67 -70.72
C LYS A 18 10.25 35.55 -71.85
N ASP A 19 9.92 36.81 -71.53
CA ASP A 19 9.39 37.78 -72.50
C ASP A 19 10.43 38.18 -73.56
N VAL A 20 11.71 38.30 -73.17
CA VAL A 20 12.83 38.45 -74.12
C VAL A 20 13.03 37.18 -74.97
N GLY A 21 12.84 36.00 -74.37
CA GLY A 21 12.89 34.70 -75.05
C GLY A 21 14.21 34.46 -75.77
N LEU A 22 15.34 34.64 -75.06
CA LEU A 22 16.66 34.86 -75.64
C LEU A 22 17.07 33.82 -76.71
N THR A 23 16.87 32.53 -76.46
CA THR A 23 17.12 31.46 -77.45
C THR A 23 16.36 31.65 -78.77
N LYS A 24 15.09 32.09 -78.73
CA LYS A 24 14.27 32.35 -79.93
C LYS A 24 14.75 33.61 -80.67
N LEU A 25 15.16 34.62 -79.90
CA LEU A 25 15.71 35.87 -80.41
C LEU A 25 17.04 35.62 -81.13
N LEU A 26 17.96 34.88 -80.52
CA LEU A 26 19.24 34.48 -81.09
C LEU A 26 19.06 33.73 -82.42
N LEU A 27 18.16 32.75 -82.46
CA LEU A 27 17.87 32.01 -83.71
C LEU A 27 17.46 32.97 -84.84
N LYS A 28 16.49 33.86 -84.60
CA LYS A 28 16.01 34.85 -85.57
C LYS A 28 17.09 35.87 -86.00
N TYR A 29 18.01 36.23 -85.11
CA TYR A 29 19.14 37.10 -85.47
C TYR A 29 20.30 36.35 -86.13
N GLY A 30 20.36 35.02 -86.03
CA GLY A 30 21.26 34.15 -86.80
C GLY A 30 20.99 34.17 -88.31
N ASP A 31 19.72 34.10 -88.72
CA ASP A 31 19.31 34.24 -90.13
C ASP A 31 19.75 35.60 -90.72
N ASN A 32 19.66 36.65 -89.91
CA ASN A 32 20.14 37.99 -90.24
C ASN A 32 21.69 38.04 -90.31
N LEU A 33 22.39 37.30 -89.45
CA LEU A 33 23.86 37.19 -89.47
C LEU A 33 24.35 36.54 -90.76
N GLU A 34 23.75 35.43 -91.20
CA GLU A 34 24.11 34.79 -92.48
C GLU A 34 23.88 35.74 -93.66
N THR A 35 22.74 36.43 -93.66
CA THR A 35 22.40 37.46 -94.66
C THR A 35 23.43 38.61 -94.67
N ILE A 36 23.88 39.07 -93.51
CA ILE A 36 24.93 40.10 -93.38
C ILE A 36 26.29 39.58 -93.89
N LEU A 37 26.65 38.34 -93.58
CA LEU A 37 27.90 37.74 -94.02
C LEU A 37 27.96 37.53 -95.54
N GLU A 38 26.85 37.19 -96.20
CA GLU A 38 26.81 37.14 -97.68
C GLU A 38 26.85 38.53 -98.30
N ASN A 39 26.06 39.50 -97.79
CA ASN A 39 26.14 40.91 -98.22
C ASN A 39 27.57 41.48 -98.11
N GLN A 40 28.33 41.09 -97.08
CA GLN A 40 29.72 41.50 -96.92
C GLN A 40 30.64 40.91 -98.01
N LYS A 41 30.43 39.64 -98.41
CA LYS A 41 31.15 39.01 -99.54
C LYS A 41 30.80 39.69 -100.87
N GLU A 42 29.51 39.89 -101.14
CA GLU A 42 29.03 40.55 -102.35
C GLU A 42 29.52 41.99 -102.47
N SER A 43 29.46 42.77 -101.38
CA SER A 43 29.96 44.15 -101.32
C SER A 43 31.44 44.25 -101.70
N VAL A 44 32.28 43.34 -101.19
CA VAL A 44 33.72 43.26 -101.53
C VAL A 44 33.92 42.88 -103.00
N LYS A 45 33.17 41.91 -103.52
CA LYS A 45 33.21 41.48 -104.93
C LYS A 45 32.78 42.61 -105.87
N CYS A 46 31.63 43.21 -105.64
CA CYS A 46 31.10 44.33 -106.42
C CYS A 46 32.03 45.54 -106.41
N ARG A 47 32.67 45.88 -105.28
CA ARG A 47 33.67 46.96 -105.22
C ARG A 47 34.93 46.66 -106.03
N ARG A 48 35.40 45.40 -106.06
CA ARG A 48 36.51 44.96 -106.91
C ARG A 48 36.14 45.04 -108.40
N ASP A 49 35.01 44.46 -108.77
CA ASP A 49 34.55 44.36 -110.15
C ASP A 49 34.19 45.75 -110.73
N LEU A 50 33.74 46.69 -109.88
CA LEU A 50 33.59 48.10 -110.23
C LEU A 50 34.95 48.79 -110.46
N ALA A 51 35.93 48.58 -109.58
CA ALA A 51 37.27 49.15 -109.76
C ALA A 51 37.96 48.65 -111.06
N GLU A 52 37.73 47.40 -111.45
CA GLU A 52 38.17 46.83 -112.72
C GLU A 52 37.46 47.48 -113.91
N LYS A 53 36.13 47.59 -113.91
CA LYS A 53 35.37 48.33 -114.94
C LYS A 53 35.81 49.80 -115.06
N THR A 54 36.10 50.48 -113.94
CA THR A 54 36.63 51.86 -113.93
C THR A 54 38.07 51.95 -114.44
N LYS A 55 38.86 50.87 -114.40
CA LYS A 55 40.19 50.78 -115.02
C LYS A 55 40.06 50.59 -116.54
N ASP A 56 39.23 49.65 -116.98
CA ASP A 56 39.06 49.36 -118.41
C ASP A 56 38.35 50.48 -119.18
N PHE A 57 37.35 51.13 -118.58
CA PHE A 57 36.72 52.33 -119.17
C PHE A 57 37.74 53.42 -119.50
N ARG A 58 38.69 53.68 -118.60
CA ARG A 58 39.78 54.66 -118.79
C ARG A 58 40.83 54.22 -119.82
N ARG A 59 40.99 52.90 -120.04
CA ARG A 59 41.88 52.33 -121.05
C ARG A 59 41.27 52.35 -122.45
N GLN A 60 39.96 52.13 -122.57
CA GLN A 60 39.24 52.11 -123.84
C GLN A 60 38.90 53.52 -124.35
N ASN A 61 38.61 54.46 -123.44
CA ASN A 61 38.14 55.81 -123.77
C ASN A 61 39.18 56.89 -123.42
N GLU A 62 40.43 56.70 -123.86
CA GLU A 62 41.54 57.60 -123.49
C GLU A 62 41.29 59.07 -123.89
N ALA A 63 40.63 59.31 -125.03
CA ALA A 63 40.21 60.64 -125.47
C ALA A 63 39.19 61.34 -124.56
N LEU A 64 38.46 60.60 -123.73
CA LEU A 64 37.48 61.13 -122.75
C LEU A 64 38.07 61.19 -121.32
N ASN A 65 39.36 60.94 -121.14
CA ASN A 65 40.01 60.83 -119.83
C ASN A 65 40.37 62.21 -119.24
N THR A 66 39.41 63.14 -119.20
CA THR A 66 39.58 64.55 -118.80
C THR A 66 39.91 64.71 -117.30
N PRO A 67 40.52 65.83 -116.86
CA PRO A 67 40.76 66.09 -115.44
C PRO A 67 39.46 66.17 -114.61
N GLU A 68 38.36 66.64 -115.19
CA GLU A 68 37.05 66.74 -114.54
C GLU A 68 36.45 65.36 -114.27
N ILE A 69 36.48 64.45 -115.26
CA ILE A 69 36.02 63.07 -115.10
C ILE A 69 36.90 62.33 -114.08
N LYS A 70 38.22 62.59 -114.04
CA LYS A 70 39.13 62.07 -113.00
C LYS A 70 38.76 62.58 -111.60
N ALA A 71 38.38 63.85 -111.45
CA ALA A 71 37.94 64.42 -110.19
C ALA A 71 36.60 63.83 -109.72
N LEU A 72 35.62 63.70 -110.63
CA LEU A 72 34.32 63.12 -110.35
C LEU A 72 34.42 61.65 -109.93
N LEU A 73 35.20 60.84 -110.66
CA LEU A 73 35.48 59.44 -110.28
C LEU A 73 36.14 59.34 -108.90
N LYS A 74 37.05 60.27 -108.55
CA LYS A 74 37.67 60.32 -107.21
C LYS A 74 36.68 60.70 -106.11
N ALA A 75 35.71 61.58 -106.39
CA ALA A 75 34.64 61.92 -105.45
C ALA A 75 33.72 60.72 -105.19
N TYR A 76 33.27 60.02 -106.23
CA TYR A 76 32.49 58.78 -106.10
C TYR A 76 33.28 57.69 -105.35
N GLN A 77 34.57 57.50 -105.66
CA GLN A 77 35.41 56.53 -104.94
C GLN A 77 35.50 56.87 -103.44
N ASN A 78 35.66 58.15 -103.09
CA ASN A 78 35.71 58.58 -101.69
C ASN A 78 34.41 58.28 -100.94
N GLU A 79 33.25 58.45 -101.58
CA GLU A 79 31.97 58.15 -100.92
C GLU A 79 31.69 56.63 -100.87
N ILE A 80 32.03 55.86 -101.90
CA ILE A 80 32.03 54.39 -101.85
C ILE A 80 32.92 53.88 -100.70
N ASP A 81 34.07 54.51 -100.49
CA ASP A 81 35.00 54.18 -99.41
C ASP A 81 34.45 54.59 -98.03
N ASN A 82 33.73 55.71 -97.91
CA ASN A 82 33.06 56.13 -96.68
C ASN A 82 31.89 55.22 -96.31
N LEU A 83 31.04 54.89 -97.27
CA LEU A 83 29.95 53.93 -97.12
C LEU A 83 30.51 52.56 -96.74
N SER A 84 31.56 52.09 -97.42
CA SER A 84 32.27 50.84 -97.07
C SER A 84 32.77 50.83 -95.62
N LYS A 85 33.29 51.96 -95.09
CA LYS A 85 33.76 52.06 -93.70
C LYS A 85 32.60 52.02 -92.71
N LYS A 86 31.52 52.77 -92.97
CA LYS A 86 30.31 52.79 -92.12
C LYS A 86 29.66 51.41 -92.06
N MET A 87 29.43 50.80 -93.22
CA MET A 87 28.87 49.45 -93.38
C MET A 87 29.67 48.43 -92.57
N LYS A 88 30.98 48.31 -92.81
CA LYS A 88 31.85 47.38 -92.07
C LYS A 88 31.92 47.65 -90.58
N TYR A 89 31.83 48.90 -90.14
CA TYR A 89 31.76 49.21 -88.71
C TYR A 89 30.48 48.64 -88.09
N SER A 90 29.31 48.95 -88.66
CA SER A 90 28.02 48.43 -88.18
C SER A 90 27.94 46.90 -88.22
N GLU A 91 28.37 46.27 -89.32
CA GLU A 91 28.44 44.82 -89.47
C GLU A 91 29.31 44.19 -88.39
N ASN A 92 30.54 44.66 -88.22
CA ASN A 92 31.47 44.10 -87.25
C ASN A 92 30.99 44.30 -85.79
N THR A 93 30.32 45.43 -85.49
CA THR A 93 29.71 45.61 -84.16
C THR A 93 28.53 44.68 -83.91
N PHE A 94 27.70 44.41 -84.93
CA PHE A 94 26.60 43.45 -84.83
C PHE A 94 27.11 42.01 -84.69
N ILE A 95 28.06 41.60 -85.54
CA ILE A 95 28.70 40.28 -85.49
C ILE A 95 29.36 40.05 -84.12
N GLY A 96 30.05 41.07 -83.58
CA GLY A 96 30.68 41.02 -82.26
C GLY A 96 29.69 40.86 -81.11
N LEU A 97 28.62 41.66 -81.08
CA LEU A 97 27.56 41.56 -80.07
C LEU A 97 26.80 40.22 -80.16
N PHE A 98 26.41 39.82 -81.37
CA PHE A 98 25.72 38.54 -81.60
C PHE A 98 26.58 37.37 -81.15
N LYS A 99 27.88 37.38 -81.47
CA LYS A 99 28.81 36.33 -81.02
C LYS A 99 28.83 36.20 -79.49
N ILE A 100 29.01 37.32 -78.77
CA ILE A 100 29.05 37.31 -77.30
C ILE A 100 27.73 36.77 -76.72
N LEU A 101 26.60 37.21 -77.28
CA LEU A 101 25.27 36.80 -76.82
C LEU A 101 24.94 35.33 -77.14
N ASN A 102 25.48 34.79 -78.23
CA ASN A 102 25.31 33.39 -78.66
C ASN A 102 26.32 32.42 -77.99
N GLU A 103 27.43 32.93 -77.46
CA GLU A 103 28.35 32.15 -76.60
C GLU A 103 27.90 32.14 -75.13
N ALA A 104 27.00 33.04 -74.72
CA ALA A 104 26.38 33.05 -73.40
C ALA A 104 25.24 32.02 -73.29
N PRO A 105 25.13 31.27 -72.18
CA PRO A 105 23.98 30.41 -71.93
C PRO A 105 22.72 31.24 -71.63
N ASP A 106 21.55 30.74 -72.03
CA ASP A 106 20.27 31.38 -71.75
C ASP A 106 19.99 31.42 -70.23
N PRO A 107 19.68 32.57 -69.62
CA PRO A 107 19.42 32.67 -68.19
C PRO A 107 18.03 32.17 -67.77
N GLU A 108 17.04 32.06 -68.68
CA GLU A 108 15.66 31.67 -68.35
C GLU A 108 15.59 30.34 -67.57
N PRO A 109 16.28 29.24 -67.99
CA PRO A 109 16.20 27.95 -67.29
C PRO A 109 16.87 27.97 -65.90
N PHE A 110 17.89 28.80 -65.70
CA PHE A 110 18.58 28.93 -64.41
C PHE A 110 17.73 29.71 -63.40
N LEU A 111 17.10 30.81 -63.83
CA LEU A 111 16.18 31.57 -62.99
C LEU A 111 14.93 30.75 -62.66
N SER A 112 14.37 30.05 -63.65
CA SER A 112 13.24 29.12 -63.48
C SER A 112 13.55 28.00 -62.48
N ARG A 113 14.76 27.42 -62.56
CA ARG A 113 15.23 26.47 -61.55
C ARG A 113 15.36 27.13 -60.18
N LEU A 114 15.99 28.30 -60.07
CA LEU A 114 16.26 28.95 -58.78
C LEU A 114 14.96 29.30 -58.04
N SER A 115 13.99 29.89 -58.73
CA SER A 115 12.65 30.18 -58.18
C SER A 115 11.95 28.91 -57.69
N MET A 116 12.01 27.81 -58.47
CA MET A 116 11.45 26.52 -58.04
C MET A 116 12.21 25.91 -56.85
N GLU A 117 13.54 26.03 -56.81
CA GLU A 117 14.39 25.51 -55.72
C GLU A 117 14.10 26.28 -54.42
N GLU A 118 13.88 27.59 -54.48
CA GLU A 118 13.51 28.42 -53.33
C GLU A 118 12.07 28.14 -52.83
N LEU A 119 11.09 28.03 -53.73
CA LEU A 119 9.71 27.62 -53.40
C LEU A 119 9.61 26.19 -52.83
N VAL A 120 10.51 25.29 -53.25
CA VAL A 120 10.64 23.95 -52.66
C VAL A 120 11.27 24.04 -51.27
N ASN A 121 12.32 24.84 -51.08
CA ASN A 121 12.96 25.03 -49.78
C ASN A 121 11.99 25.63 -48.74
N GLU A 122 11.25 26.67 -49.09
CA GLU A 122 10.20 27.27 -48.24
C GLU A 122 9.16 26.21 -47.81
N ARG A 123 8.68 25.41 -48.76
CA ARG A 123 7.71 24.33 -48.48
C ARG A 123 8.28 23.21 -47.62
N VAL A 124 9.56 22.88 -47.79
CA VAL A 124 10.27 21.91 -46.96
C VAL A 124 10.45 22.44 -45.54
N GLU A 125 10.83 23.71 -45.37
CA GLU A 125 10.96 24.34 -44.04
C GLU A 125 9.61 24.37 -43.30
N ILE A 126 8.53 24.76 -43.99
CA ILE A 126 7.16 24.72 -43.42
C ILE A 126 6.82 23.29 -42.96
N ARG A 127 6.97 22.28 -43.84
CA ARG A 127 6.59 20.90 -43.46
C ARG A 127 7.53 20.29 -42.42
N GLU A 128 8.80 20.66 -42.39
CA GLU A 128 9.71 20.31 -41.31
C GLU A 128 9.25 20.89 -39.97
N ASN A 129 8.76 22.14 -39.96
CA ASN A 129 8.31 22.80 -38.74
C ASN A 129 6.98 22.21 -38.24
N GLU A 130 6.03 21.90 -39.15
CA GLU A 130 4.85 21.10 -38.82
C GLU A 130 5.24 19.73 -38.23
N LEU A 131 6.20 19.00 -38.82
CA LEU A 131 6.68 17.71 -38.31
C LEU A 131 7.37 17.83 -36.94
N LYS A 132 8.06 18.94 -36.66
CA LYS A 132 8.66 19.23 -35.34
C LYS A 132 7.57 19.50 -34.29
N GLU A 133 6.48 20.19 -34.66
CA GLU A 133 5.33 20.43 -33.80
C GLU A 133 4.53 19.13 -33.52
N GLU A 134 4.21 18.35 -34.56
CA GLU A 134 3.62 17.01 -34.47
C GLU A 134 4.45 16.08 -33.57
N ALA A 135 5.78 16.06 -33.73
CA ALA A 135 6.66 15.26 -32.90
C ALA A 135 6.72 15.76 -31.45
N SER A 136 6.79 17.07 -31.21
CA SER A 136 6.87 17.62 -29.85
C SER A 136 5.59 17.40 -29.05
N SER A 137 4.43 17.57 -29.67
CA SER A 137 3.12 17.32 -29.07
C SER A 137 2.89 15.83 -28.79
N LEU A 138 3.33 14.93 -29.68
CA LEU A 138 3.33 13.48 -29.44
C LEU A 138 4.26 13.09 -28.28
N ILE A 139 5.47 13.67 -28.19
CA ILE A 139 6.40 13.45 -27.07
C ILE A 139 5.78 13.94 -25.76
N GLN A 140 5.12 15.10 -25.75
CA GLN A 140 4.43 15.61 -24.57
C GLN A 140 3.24 14.73 -24.15
N TYR A 141 2.44 14.26 -25.11
CA TYR A 141 1.36 13.29 -24.85
C TYR A 141 1.90 11.99 -24.24
N LEU A 142 2.93 11.40 -24.84
CA LEU A 142 3.55 10.16 -24.34
C LEU A 142 4.16 10.34 -22.95
N LYS A 143 4.80 11.48 -22.67
CA LYS A 143 5.36 11.82 -21.36
C LYS A 143 4.29 11.99 -20.28
N ASN A 144 3.16 12.61 -20.61
CA ASN A 144 2.02 12.70 -19.70
C ASN A 144 1.43 11.30 -19.45
N ARG A 145 1.20 10.53 -20.53
CA ARG A 145 0.69 9.15 -20.47
C ARG A 145 1.59 8.24 -19.64
N GLU A 146 2.91 8.41 -19.71
CA GLU A 146 3.89 7.70 -18.89
C GLU A 146 3.77 8.11 -17.41
N LYS A 147 3.70 9.41 -17.11
CA LYS A 147 3.51 9.92 -15.75
C LYS A 147 2.23 9.36 -15.10
N ASP A 148 1.13 9.31 -15.84
CA ASP A 148 -0.14 8.75 -15.35
C ASP A 148 -0.01 7.25 -15.01
N LEU A 149 0.73 6.49 -15.83
CA LEU A 149 1.01 5.08 -15.59
C LEU A 149 1.98 4.89 -14.41
N GLN A 150 2.99 5.74 -14.26
CA GLN A 150 3.89 5.74 -13.10
C GLN A 150 3.10 6.05 -11.80
N GLN A 151 2.16 6.99 -11.84
CA GLN A 151 1.27 7.26 -10.70
C GLN A 151 0.37 6.05 -10.38
N GLN A 152 -0.29 5.44 -11.38
CA GLN A 152 -1.10 4.24 -11.16
C GLN A 152 -0.29 3.05 -10.62
N LEU A 153 0.97 2.90 -11.04
CA LEU A 153 1.90 1.91 -10.48
C LEU A 153 2.29 2.26 -9.04
N SER A 154 2.53 3.53 -8.71
CA SER A 154 2.79 3.98 -7.33
C SER A 154 1.59 3.71 -6.42
N GLU A 155 0.38 4.07 -6.86
CA GLU A 155 -0.85 3.85 -6.09
C GLU A 155 -1.14 2.36 -5.90
N THR A 156 -0.98 1.52 -6.94
CA THR A 156 -1.20 0.07 -6.82
C THR A 156 -0.13 -0.62 -5.97
N THR A 157 1.14 -0.20 -6.04
CA THR A 157 2.19 -0.74 -5.16
C THR A 157 1.97 -0.34 -3.71
N GLN A 158 1.60 0.92 -3.42
CA GLN A 158 1.24 1.37 -2.08
C GLN A 158 0.02 0.61 -1.52
N ASN A 159 -1.02 0.37 -2.34
CA ASN A 159 -2.18 -0.42 -1.92
C ASN A 159 -1.81 -1.89 -1.65
N LEU A 160 -0.88 -2.48 -2.41
CA LEU A 160 -0.36 -3.83 -2.13
C LEU A 160 0.49 -3.88 -0.86
N GLU A 161 1.28 -2.84 -0.56
CA GLU A 161 2.05 -2.72 0.68
C GLU A 161 1.12 -2.59 1.89
N LEU A 162 0.11 -1.70 1.83
CA LEU A 162 -0.92 -1.59 2.86
C LEU A 162 -1.69 -2.90 3.06
N LEU A 163 -2.06 -3.60 1.99
CA LEU A 163 -2.74 -4.90 2.10
C LEU A 163 -1.83 -5.98 2.71
N ARG A 164 -0.55 -5.97 2.37
CA ARG A 164 0.47 -6.85 2.96
C ARG A 164 0.66 -6.58 4.44
N ASP A 165 0.71 -5.32 4.88
CA ASP A 165 0.88 -4.98 6.29
C ASP A 165 -0.38 -5.27 7.12
N ASN A 166 -1.57 -5.08 6.56
CA ASN A 166 -2.81 -5.59 7.17
C ASN A 166 -2.80 -7.13 7.28
N HIS A 167 -2.26 -7.84 6.29
CA HIS A 167 -2.08 -9.30 6.37
C HIS A 167 -1.05 -9.71 7.43
N ASN A 168 0.10 -9.01 7.51
CA ASN A 168 1.12 -9.23 8.53
C ASN A 168 0.55 -9.00 9.95
N MET A 169 -0.23 -7.93 10.14
CA MET A 169 -0.87 -7.60 11.42
C MET A 169 -1.90 -8.67 11.82
N THR A 170 -2.85 -8.99 10.93
CA THR A 170 -3.88 -10.01 11.22
C THR A 170 -3.29 -11.41 11.41
N GLN A 171 -2.16 -11.72 10.76
CA GLN A 171 -1.40 -12.94 11.02
C GLN A 171 -0.73 -12.92 12.41
N ALA A 172 -0.17 -11.79 12.83
CA ALA A 172 0.42 -11.63 14.17
C ALA A 172 -0.64 -11.72 15.28
N GLU A 173 -1.79 -11.04 15.13
CA GLU A 173 -2.94 -11.13 16.03
C GLU A 173 -3.45 -12.57 16.15
N LEU A 174 -3.53 -13.31 15.04
CA LEU A 174 -3.97 -14.72 15.05
C LEU A 174 -2.95 -15.63 15.76
N LEU A 175 -1.64 -15.38 15.59
CA LEU A 175 -0.59 -16.11 16.30
C LEU A 175 -0.59 -15.79 17.80
N GLU A 176 -0.78 -14.54 18.19
CA GLU A 176 -0.91 -14.15 19.60
C GLU A 176 -2.18 -14.77 20.22
N LEU A 177 -3.32 -14.71 19.54
CA LEU A 177 -4.57 -15.30 20.00
C LEU A 177 -4.52 -16.84 20.07
N SER A 178 -3.70 -17.50 19.23
CA SER A 178 -3.35 -18.91 19.41
C SER A 178 -2.53 -19.11 20.69
N GLN A 179 -1.39 -18.41 20.83
CA GLN A 179 -0.51 -18.56 22.00
C GLN A 179 -1.21 -18.25 23.33
N ASN A 180 -2.15 -17.31 23.34
CA ASN A 180 -2.95 -16.98 24.53
C ASN A 180 -3.97 -18.09 24.84
N LYS A 181 -4.60 -18.70 23.83
CA LYS A 181 -5.42 -19.91 24.03
C LYS A 181 -4.61 -21.12 24.47
N ASP A 182 -3.42 -21.32 23.92
CA ASP A 182 -2.52 -22.41 24.29
C ASP A 182 -2.02 -22.24 25.74
N ARG A 183 -1.74 -20.99 26.17
CA ARG A 183 -1.48 -20.63 27.57
C ARG A 183 -2.68 -20.86 28.47
N ASP A 184 -3.87 -20.38 28.11
CA ASP A 184 -5.09 -20.57 28.89
C ASP A 184 -5.42 -22.05 29.06
N LEU A 185 -5.31 -22.85 27.99
CA LEU A 185 -5.47 -24.31 28.05
C LEU A 185 -4.44 -24.96 28.97
N THR A 186 -3.16 -24.53 28.90
CA THR A 186 -2.11 -25.02 29.81
C THR A 186 -2.42 -24.69 31.28
N VAL A 187 -2.91 -23.49 31.56
CA VAL A 187 -3.34 -23.08 32.91
C VAL A 187 -4.55 -23.89 33.37
N ARG A 188 -5.57 -24.09 32.51
CA ARG A 188 -6.75 -24.93 32.85
C ARG A 188 -6.39 -26.39 33.08
N VAL A 189 -5.42 -26.96 32.36
CA VAL A 189 -4.90 -28.30 32.65
C VAL A 189 -4.24 -28.33 34.03
N ALA A 190 -3.37 -27.38 34.36
CA ALA A 190 -2.74 -27.31 35.67
C ALA A 190 -3.74 -27.08 36.82
N GLU A 191 -4.79 -26.28 36.61
CA GLU A 191 -5.91 -26.15 37.56
C GLU A 191 -6.65 -27.48 37.77
N LEU A 192 -6.94 -28.22 36.68
CA LEU A 192 -7.59 -29.53 36.74
C LEU A 192 -6.71 -30.57 37.45
N ASP A 193 -5.39 -30.58 37.21
CA ASP A 193 -4.44 -31.44 37.92
C ASP A 193 -4.44 -31.17 39.44
N ILE A 194 -4.49 -29.89 39.84
CA ILE A 194 -4.59 -29.49 41.26
C ILE A 194 -5.92 -29.96 41.88
N VAL A 195 -7.04 -29.74 41.19
CA VAL A 195 -8.37 -30.17 41.64
C VAL A 195 -8.48 -31.70 41.71
N GLN A 196 -7.89 -32.42 40.74
CA GLN A 196 -7.82 -33.88 40.78
C GLN A 196 -6.98 -34.35 41.99
N ALA A 197 -5.80 -33.76 42.22
CA ALA A 197 -4.97 -34.10 43.37
C ALA A 197 -5.66 -33.79 44.72
N GLU A 198 -6.49 -32.75 44.80
CA GLU A 198 -7.31 -32.47 45.99
C GLU A 198 -8.49 -33.45 46.14
N LEU A 199 -9.15 -33.84 45.04
CA LEU A 199 -10.18 -34.87 45.02
C LEU A 199 -9.63 -36.25 45.40
N GLU A 200 -8.41 -36.60 44.97
CA GLU A 200 -7.71 -37.81 45.38
C GLU A 200 -7.38 -37.82 46.88
N ARG A 201 -6.91 -36.68 47.44
CA ARG A 201 -6.72 -36.52 48.90
C ARG A 201 -8.02 -36.59 49.68
N ALA A 202 -9.10 -36.01 49.16
CA ALA A 202 -10.43 -36.07 49.77
C ALA A 202 -10.96 -37.51 49.78
N ASN A 203 -10.78 -38.24 48.67
CA ASN A 203 -11.13 -39.66 48.57
C ASN A 203 -10.27 -40.54 49.50
N SER A 204 -8.95 -40.31 49.60
CA SER A 204 -8.11 -41.08 50.51
C SER A 204 -8.47 -40.83 51.98
N LYS A 205 -8.87 -39.60 52.34
CA LYS A 205 -9.40 -39.26 53.66
C LYS A 205 -10.79 -39.85 53.91
N LEU A 206 -11.65 -39.92 52.89
CA LEU A 206 -12.94 -40.60 52.97
C LEU A 206 -12.74 -42.11 53.20
N ILE A 207 -11.74 -42.72 52.53
CA ILE A 207 -11.36 -44.11 52.74
C ILE A 207 -10.80 -44.33 54.15
N SER A 208 -9.93 -43.45 54.68
CA SER A 208 -9.43 -43.59 56.05
C SER A 208 -10.56 -43.47 57.07
N LEU A 209 -11.40 -42.44 56.97
CA LEU A 209 -12.58 -42.25 57.83
C LEU A 209 -13.60 -43.39 57.68
N SER A 210 -13.73 -44.01 56.50
CA SER A 210 -14.57 -45.20 56.30
C SER A 210 -13.97 -46.41 57.01
N ASN A 211 -12.66 -46.62 56.91
CA ASN A 211 -11.95 -47.69 57.62
C ASN A 211 -12.00 -47.51 59.14
N GLU A 212 -11.81 -46.28 59.63
CA GLU A 212 -11.98 -45.90 61.04
C GLU A 212 -13.43 -46.16 61.50
N ASN A 213 -14.44 -45.70 60.75
CA ASN A 213 -15.85 -45.98 61.05
C ASN A 213 -16.17 -47.48 61.02
N ASN A 214 -15.54 -48.27 60.15
CA ASN A 214 -15.73 -49.72 60.10
C ASN A 214 -15.01 -50.40 61.27
N SER A 215 -13.85 -49.89 61.71
CA SER A 215 -13.16 -50.31 62.93
C SER A 215 -14.00 -50.00 64.17
N PHE A 216 -14.50 -48.78 64.33
CA PHE A 216 -15.40 -48.40 65.43
C PHE A 216 -16.71 -49.19 65.39
N LYS A 217 -17.28 -49.48 64.21
CA LYS A 217 -18.44 -50.40 64.10
C LYS A 217 -18.10 -51.82 64.52
N ALA A 218 -16.92 -52.33 64.18
CA ALA A 218 -16.46 -53.65 64.59
C ALA A 218 -16.16 -53.71 66.11
N GLU A 219 -15.62 -52.66 66.68
CA GLU A 219 -15.37 -52.48 68.12
C GLU A 219 -16.70 -52.37 68.90
N ILE A 220 -17.60 -51.47 68.48
CA ILE A 220 -18.97 -51.37 69.02
C ILE A 220 -19.70 -52.72 68.89
N LYS A 221 -19.50 -53.45 67.78
CA LYS A 221 -20.04 -54.80 67.61
C LYS A 221 -19.42 -55.79 68.61
N ALA A 222 -18.10 -55.83 68.76
CA ALA A 222 -17.41 -56.73 69.70
C ALA A 222 -17.74 -56.43 71.18
N LEU A 223 -17.94 -55.14 71.53
CA LEU A 223 -18.43 -54.69 72.84
C LEU A 223 -19.90 -55.09 73.05
N LYS A 224 -20.75 -54.97 72.03
CA LYS A 224 -22.19 -55.31 72.09
C LYS A 224 -22.45 -56.82 72.04
N GLU A 225 -21.62 -57.59 71.33
CA GLU A 225 -21.54 -59.05 71.38
C GLU A 225 -20.76 -59.53 72.61
N GLY A 226 -20.29 -58.60 73.44
CA GLY A 226 -19.82 -58.84 74.80
C GLY A 226 -18.49 -59.58 74.90
N VAL A 227 -17.66 -59.66 73.85
CA VAL A 227 -16.48 -60.54 73.83
C VAL A 227 -15.49 -60.23 74.97
N GLY A 228 -15.21 -58.94 75.23
CA GLY A 228 -14.36 -58.51 76.34
C GLY A 228 -15.03 -58.60 77.72
N ALA A 229 -16.36 -58.42 77.79
CA ALA A 229 -17.09 -58.60 79.03
C ALA A 229 -17.22 -60.10 79.39
N SER A 230 -17.38 -60.96 78.40
CA SER A 230 -17.59 -62.40 78.54
C SER A 230 -16.33 -63.12 79.02
N SER A 231 -15.12 -62.67 78.66
CA SER A 231 -13.90 -63.26 79.21
C SER A 231 -13.75 -62.95 80.71
N ILE A 232 -14.02 -61.69 81.10
CA ILE A 232 -13.99 -61.25 82.51
C ILE A 232 -15.12 -61.94 83.31
N VAL A 233 -16.32 -62.05 82.75
CA VAL A 233 -17.44 -62.78 83.37
C VAL A 233 -17.13 -64.28 83.48
N LEU A 234 -16.48 -64.90 82.49
CA LEU A 234 -16.09 -66.32 82.57
C LEU A 234 -15.03 -66.55 83.67
N ASP A 235 -14.05 -65.65 83.80
CA ASP A 235 -13.03 -65.74 84.85
C ASP A 235 -13.64 -65.51 86.25
N LEU A 236 -14.53 -64.52 86.40
CA LEU A 236 -15.31 -64.31 87.62
C LEU A 236 -16.27 -65.48 87.93
N GLN A 237 -16.87 -66.13 86.93
CA GLN A 237 -17.70 -67.32 87.10
C GLN A 237 -16.87 -68.54 87.52
N ASN A 238 -15.69 -68.76 86.94
CA ASN A 238 -14.78 -69.81 87.39
C ASN A 238 -14.32 -69.55 88.84
N ARG A 239 -14.06 -68.29 89.18
CA ARG A 239 -13.64 -67.89 90.53
C ARG A 239 -14.76 -68.05 91.56
N LEU A 240 -15.99 -67.67 91.22
CA LEU A 240 -17.18 -67.96 92.01
C LEU A 240 -17.40 -69.46 92.16
N LYS A 241 -17.35 -70.24 91.08
CA LYS A 241 -17.52 -71.70 91.12
C LYS A 241 -16.49 -72.38 92.00
N ASN A 242 -15.23 -71.95 91.95
CA ASN A 242 -14.20 -72.46 92.86
C ASN A 242 -14.49 -72.10 94.33
N GLN A 243 -15.00 -70.90 94.60
CA GLN A 243 -15.44 -70.50 95.95
C GLN A 243 -16.72 -71.23 96.40
N GLU A 244 -17.65 -71.53 95.49
CA GLU A 244 -18.85 -72.34 95.75
C GLU A 244 -18.48 -73.80 96.02
N GLU A 245 -17.49 -74.36 95.33
CA GLU A 245 -16.93 -75.69 95.62
C GLU A 245 -16.16 -75.71 96.95
N GLU A 246 -15.40 -74.67 97.27
CA GLU A 246 -14.71 -74.52 98.56
C GLU A 246 -15.71 -74.33 99.72
N ILE A 247 -16.75 -73.51 99.55
CA ILE A 247 -17.86 -73.37 100.50
C ILE A 247 -18.62 -74.69 100.63
N SER A 248 -18.94 -75.39 99.54
CA SER A 248 -19.63 -76.69 99.59
C SER A 248 -18.78 -77.75 100.30
N ARG A 249 -17.47 -77.72 100.12
CA ARG A 249 -16.53 -78.58 100.84
C ARG A 249 -16.46 -78.22 102.32
N LEU A 250 -16.39 -76.93 102.67
CA LEU A 250 -16.41 -76.48 104.07
C LEU A 250 -17.75 -76.78 104.75
N VAL A 251 -18.88 -76.67 104.05
CA VAL A 251 -20.20 -77.08 104.54
C VAL A 251 -20.24 -78.58 104.73
N SER A 252 -19.74 -79.39 103.79
CA SER A 252 -19.65 -80.85 103.99
C SER A 252 -18.69 -81.23 105.12
N GLU A 253 -17.61 -80.49 105.35
CA GLU A 253 -16.68 -80.69 106.47
C GLU A 253 -17.36 -80.32 107.80
N VAL A 254 -18.15 -79.24 107.82
CA VAL A 254 -18.96 -78.83 108.99
C VAL A 254 -20.11 -79.81 109.24
N ASP A 255 -20.79 -80.34 108.22
CA ASP A 255 -21.84 -81.35 108.38
C ASP A 255 -21.26 -82.70 108.84
N ASN A 256 -20.12 -83.12 108.28
CA ASN A 256 -19.38 -84.30 108.76
C ASN A 256 -18.94 -84.11 110.21
N SER A 257 -18.35 -82.96 110.53
CA SER A 257 -17.95 -82.60 111.89
C SER A 257 -19.14 -82.49 112.84
N MET A 258 -20.29 -81.98 112.40
CA MET A 258 -21.54 -81.95 113.17
C MET A 258 -22.13 -83.35 113.36
N GLN A 259 -21.99 -84.26 112.39
CA GLN A 259 -22.47 -85.63 112.49
C GLN A 259 -21.54 -86.49 113.38
N GLU A 260 -20.23 -86.30 113.30
CA GLU A 260 -19.27 -86.81 114.28
C GLU A 260 -19.51 -86.20 115.66
N HIS A 261 -19.79 -84.89 115.76
CA HIS A 261 -20.13 -84.22 117.02
C HIS A 261 -21.46 -84.73 117.58
N ALA A 262 -22.47 -85.04 116.78
CA ALA A 262 -23.73 -85.61 117.26
C ALA A 262 -23.57 -87.07 117.73
N LEU A 263 -22.76 -87.88 117.03
CA LEU A 263 -22.37 -89.21 117.49
C LEU A 263 -21.57 -89.12 118.79
N ASN A 264 -20.54 -88.27 118.83
CA ASN A 264 -19.76 -87.99 120.01
C ASN A 264 -20.61 -87.40 121.13
N GLU A 265 -21.61 -86.55 120.87
CA GLU A 265 -22.49 -85.96 121.90
C GLU A 265 -23.49 -86.99 122.43
N SER A 266 -23.88 -88.00 121.64
CA SER A 266 -24.61 -89.17 122.17
C SER A 266 -23.74 -90.06 123.07
N LEU A 267 -22.44 -90.20 122.75
CA LEU A 267 -21.46 -90.96 123.54
C LEU A 267 -20.98 -90.17 124.77
N PHE A 268 -20.86 -88.85 124.64
CA PHE A 268 -20.50 -87.91 125.70
C PHE A 268 -21.68 -87.63 126.61
N SER A 269 -22.93 -87.58 126.15
CA SER A 269 -24.12 -87.54 127.03
C SER A 269 -24.10 -88.72 128.01
N LYS A 270 -23.70 -89.91 127.52
CA LYS A 270 -23.46 -91.12 128.33
C LYS A 270 -22.24 -91.06 129.25
N LYS A 271 -21.42 -90.01 129.18
CA LYS A 271 -20.10 -89.86 129.84
C LYS A 271 -19.92 -88.51 130.57
N THR A 272 -20.83 -87.56 130.37
CA THR A 272 -20.99 -86.30 131.12
C THR A 272 -22.08 -86.42 132.18
N SER A 273 -22.93 -87.47 132.10
CA SER A 273 -23.56 -88.04 133.30
C SER A 273 -22.53 -88.58 134.30
N ASP A 274 -21.32 -88.91 133.86
CA ASP A 274 -20.20 -89.37 134.71
C ASP A 274 -19.16 -88.26 135.00
N LEU A 275 -19.28 -87.08 134.37
CA LEU A 275 -18.30 -85.98 134.45
C LEU A 275 -18.97 -84.63 134.70
N GLU A 276 -19.69 -84.56 135.82
CA GLU A 276 -20.20 -83.34 136.44
C GLU A 276 -19.04 -82.49 137.02
N SER A 277 -18.13 -81.98 136.18
CA SER A 277 -17.05 -81.09 136.62
C SER A 277 -16.39 -80.24 135.53
N ALA A 278 -15.90 -79.06 135.94
CA ALA A 278 -14.96 -78.17 135.23
C ALA A 278 -15.43 -77.32 134.00
N LEU A 279 -16.01 -76.15 134.32
CA LEU A 279 -15.41 -74.82 134.04
C LEU A 279 -15.14 -74.33 132.58
N ASN A 280 -16.12 -73.63 132.00
CA ASN A 280 -16.12 -72.18 131.64
C ASN A 280 -14.90 -71.49 130.93
N SER A 281 -15.23 -70.54 130.02
CA SER A 281 -14.42 -69.39 129.51
C SER A 281 -13.38 -69.63 128.38
N LYS A 282 -12.89 -68.66 127.54
CA LYS A 282 -13.41 -67.36 127.00
C LYS A 282 -12.41 -66.70 125.98
N SER A 283 -12.90 -66.16 124.84
CA SER A 283 -12.42 -64.99 124.01
C SER A 283 -11.05 -64.89 123.25
N VAL A 284 -11.09 -64.39 121.97
CA VAL A 284 -10.35 -63.19 121.38
C VAL A 284 -8.81 -63.30 121.10
N GLU A 285 -8.10 -62.66 120.13
CA GLU A 285 -8.28 -61.48 119.20
C GLU A 285 -7.46 -61.54 117.86
N PHE A 286 -7.60 -60.50 116.98
CA PHE A 286 -6.60 -59.93 116.01
C PHE A 286 -6.35 -60.67 114.64
N SER A 287 -5.92 -60.08 113.51
CA SER A 287 -5.37 -58.75 113.05
C SER A 287 -5.68 -58.54 111.52
N GLY A 288 -5.23 -57.57 110.69
CA GLY A 288 -4.42 -56.32 110.79
C GLY A 288 -3.56 -56.00 109.51
N GLY A 289 -3.62 -54.80 108.89
CA GLY A 289 -2.72 -54.39 107.75
C GLY A 289 -3.08 -53.06 107.01
N TRP A 290 -2.10 -52.35 106.40
CA TRP A 290 -2.19 -50.95 105.87
C TRP A 290 -1.23 -50.62 104.68
N GLY A 291 -1.50 -49.53 103.92
CA GLY A 291 -0.51 -48.72 103.14
C GLY A 291 -0.68 -48.68 101.60
N ALA A 292 -0.10 -47.73 100.83
CA ALA A 292 0.47 -46.39 101.12
C ALA A 292 0.82 -45.60 99.81
N ASP A 293 0.92 -44.25 99.89
CA ASP A 293 1.69 -43.29 99.06
C ASP A 293 1.44 -43.14 97.52
N GLU A 294 2.05 -42.17 96.81
CA GLU A 294 1.93 -40.67 96.81
C GLU A 294 2.75 -40.08 95.62
N ASP A 295 2.32 -39.00 94.94
CA ASP A 295 3.15 -37.82 94.55
C ASP A 295 2.33 -36.69 93.84
N SER A 296 2.92 -35.48 93.63
CA SER A 296 2.16 -34.23 93.38
C SER A 296 2.85 -33.13 92.50
N ILE A 297 2.50 -31.84 92.71
CA ILE A 297 3.06 -30.57 92.13
C ILE A 297 2.58 -30.19 90.69
N GLU A 298 2.48 -28.91 90.23
CA GLU A 298 1.85 -27.63 90.69
C GLU A 298 2.43 -26.45 89.83
N GLY A 299 1.71 -25.30 89.66
CA GLY A 299 2.33 -24.03 89.17
C GLY A 299 1.50 -23.13 88.23
N ASN A 300 1.72 -21.81 88.25
CA ASN A 300 0.83 -20.82 87.58
C ASN A 300 1.44 -19.41 87.28
N SER A 301 1.08 -18.83 86.12
CA SER A 301 0.96 -17.38 85.78
C SER A 301 2.15 -16.45 85.42
N LYS A 302 1.83 -15.48 84.51
CA LYS A 302 2.09 -14.00 84.51
C LYS A 302 3.07 -13.30 83.53
N SER A 303 2.64 -12.09 83.13
CA SER A 303 3.36 -10.92 82.56
C SER A 303 3.54 -10.79 81.02
N SER A 304 4.03 -9.63 80.55
CA SER A 304 3.49 -8.93 79.37
C SER A 304 4.47 -8.00 78.61
N GLU A 305 4.10 -7.64 77.37
CA GLU A 305 4.79 -6.74 76.41
C GLU A 305 6.11 -7.30 75.82
N PRO A 306 6.49 -7.03 74.54
CA PRO A 306 6.13 -5.86 73.71
C PRO A 306 5.56 -6.18 72.30
N GLN A 307 4.51 -5.44 71.88
CA GLN A 307 3.96 -5.53 70.50
C GLN A 307 3.71 -4.19 69.79
N LEU A 308 3.46 -3.09 70.52
CA LEU A 308 2.98 -1.83 69.92
C LEU A 308 4.06 -1.10 69.10
N GLU A 309 5.27 -0.96 69.67
CA GLU A 309 6.40 -0.26 69.04
C GLU A 309 6.84 -0.91 67.72
N LYS A 310 6.91 -2.25 67.68
CA LYS A 310 7.28 -3.02 66.49
C LYS A 310 6.24 -2.93 65.37
N MET A 311 4.97 -2.66 65.71
CA MET A 311 3.91 -2.37 64.74
C MET A 311 3.96 -0.90 64.26
N LEU A 312 4.31 0.05 65.13
CA LEU A 312 4.53 1.46 64.79
C LEU A 312 5.69 1.63 63.80
N ILE A 313 6.83 0.98 64.03
CA ILE A 313 7.99 1.00 63.12
C ILE A 313 7.59 0.44 61.74
N LYS A 314 6.91 -0.72 61.71
CA LYS A 314 6.39 -1.28 60.45
C LYS A 314 5.41 -0.36 59.73
N LYS A 315 4.49 0.32 60.45
CA LYS A 315 3.58 1.29 59.83
C LYS A 315 4.32 2.52 59.29
N ASN A 316 5.33 3.02 59.99
CA ASN A 316 6.11 4.17 59.53
C ASN A 316 6.93 3.83 58.27
N GLN A 317 7.59 2.67 58.24
CA GLN A 317 8.25 2.16 57.03
C GLN A 317 7.27 1.94 55.87
N ASN A 318 6.09 1.36 56.11
CA ASN A 318 5.10 1.15 55.05
C ASN A 318 4.50 2.47 54.52
N LEU A 319 4.34 3.48 55.38
CA LEU A 319 3.94 4.83 54.99
C LEU A 319 5.05 5.55 54.21
N GLN A 320 6.33 5.35 54.57
CA GLN A 320 7.47 5.87 53.81
C GLN A 320 7.55 5.25 52.42
N ASN A 321 7.38 3.92 52.30
CA ASN A 321 7.33 3.23 51.01
C ASN A 321 6.20 3.77 50.14
N LEU A 322 4.96 3.80 50.65
CA LEU A 322 3.81 4.36 49.92
C LEU A 322 4.02 5.84 49.52
N LEU A 323 4.73 6.62 50.34
CA LEU A 323 5.07 8.02 50.03
C LEU A 323 6.16 8.12 48.96
N THR A 324 7.10 7.17 48.87
CA THR A 324 8.03 7.09 47.73
C THR A 324 7.36 6.55 46.46
N ASP A 325 6.48 5.57 46.57
CA ASP A 325 5.78 4.97 45.42
C ASP A 325 4.86 6.02 44.76
N THR A 326 3.98 6.67 45.53
CA THR A 326 3.12 7.77 45.04
C THR A 326 3.90 8.98 44.56
N LYS A 327 5.13 9.21 45.07
CA LYS A 327 6.03 10.27 44.58
C LYS A 327 6.67 9.89 43.24
N ASN A 328 6.98 8.62 43.01
CA ASN A 328 7.48 8.12 41.74
C ASN A 328 6.36 8.17 40.69
N GLU A 329 5.15 7.68 41.01
CA GLU A 329 3.96 7.81 40.17
C GLU A 329 3.66 9.29 39.81
N LEU A 330 3.82 10.22 40.76
CA LEU A 330 3.67 11.66 40.53
C LEU A 330 4.81 12.26 39.68
N SER A 331 6.00 11.63 39.65
CA SER A 331 7.07 12.00 38.70
C SER A 331 6.78 11.48 37.31
N ASP A 332 6.40 10.20 37.18
CA ASP A 332 6.15 9.53 35.92
C ASP A 332 4.94 10.14 35.19
N THR A 333 3.83 10.39 35.90
CA THR A 333 2.66 11.10 35.34
C THR A 333 2.99 12.54 34.95
N LYS A 334 3.90 13.21 35.68
CA LYS A 334 4.36 14.56 35.33
C LYS A 334 5.26 14.56 34.10
N ASP A 335 6.09 13.55 33.91
CA ASP A 335 6.96 13.42 32.75
C ASP A 335 6.20 12.94 31.51
N GLN A 336 5.21 12.06 31.66
CA GLN A 336 4.20 11.78 30.63
C GLN A 336 3.44 13.05 30.24
N LEU A 337 3.03 13.90 31.20
CA LEU A 337 2.35 15.16 30.91
C LEU A 337 3.25 16.15 30.16
N LYS A 338 4.55 16.23 30.47
CA LYS A 338 5.53 16.98 29.66
C LYS A 338 5.62 16.42 28.24
N GLU A 339 5.71 15.09 28.11
CA GLU A 339 5.85 14.44 26.80
C GLU A 339 4.62 14.67 25.92
N VAL A 340 3.41 14.47 26.47
CA VAL A 340 2.14 14.77 25.80
C VAL A 340 2.05 16.25 25.43
N ASN A 341 2.42 17.17 26.31
CA ASN A 341 2.43 18.61 26.00
C ASN A 341 3.47 18.94 24.89
N SER A 342 4.61 18.25 24.84
CA SER A 342 5.59 18.40 23.75
C SER A 342 5.10 17.84 22.40
N LYS A 343 4.29 16.77 22.44
CA LYS A 343 3.60 16.22 21.24
C LYS A 343 2.49 17.16 20.78
N PHE A 344 1.73 17.75 21.71
CA PHE A 344 0.69 18.73 21.43
C PHE A 344 1.27 19.98 20.73
N LEU A 345 2.34 20.57 21.29
CA LEU A 345 2.99 21.74 20.68
C LEU A 345 3.57 21.45 19.28
N LYS A 346 4.04 20.22 19.02
CA LYS A 346 4.46 19.80 17.68
C LYS A 346 3.27 19.68 16.72
N LEU A 347 2.19 19.02 17.15
CA LEU A 347 0.95 18.91 16.36
C LEU A 347 0.32 20.27 16.07
N GLU A 348 0.40 21.23 17.01
CA GLU A 348 -0.05 22.60 16.83
C GLU A 348 0.82 23.37 15.81
N SER A 349 2.14 23.17 15.84
CA SER A 349 3.06 23.69 14.81
C SER A 349 2.78 23.08 13.44
N ASP A 350 2.66 21.75 13.35
CA ASP A 350 2.36 21.03 12.10
C ASP A 350 1.00 21.45 11.52
N LEU A 351 0.01 21.71 12.37
CA LEU A 351 -1.32 22.20 11.98
C LEU A 351 -1.25 23.64 11.48
N ASN A 352 -0.49 24.51 12.16
CA ASN A 352 -0.23 25.88 11.70
C ASN A 352 0.49 25.89 10.34
N ASP A 353 1.51 25.05 10.15
CA ASP A 353 2.27 25.02 8.90
C ASP A 353 1.44 24.45 7.75
N LYS A 354 0.58 23.45 8.00
CA LYS A 354 -0.44 22.99 7.05
C LYS A 354 -1.48 24.05 6.73
N SER A 355 -1.95 24.80 7.73
CA SER A 355 -2.88 25.92 7.53
C SER A 355 -2.27 27.02 6.64
N ASN A 356 -1.02 27.41 6.92
CA ASN A 356 -0.28 28.37 6.10
C ASN A 356 0.01 27.85 4.68
N LEU A 357 0.21 26.54 4.50
CA LEU A 357 0.32 25.92 3.18
C LEU A 357 -1.02 25.93 2.42
N ILE A 358 -2.13 25.62 3.09
CA ILE A 358 -3.48 25.70 2.51
C ILE A 358 -3.78 27.13 2.06
N ILE A 359 -3.53 28.13 2.91
CA ILE A 359 -3.74 29.55 2.56
C ILE A 359 -2.90 29.97 1.34
N ARG A 360 -1.67 29.46 1.17
CA ARG A 360 -0.87 29.69 -0.04
C ARG A 360 -1.46 28.99 -1.26
N LEU A 361 -1.85 27.73 -1.14
CA LEU A 361 -2.48 26.98 -2.23
C LEU A 361 -3.82 27.60 -2.65
N GLU A 362 -4.60 28.14 -1.72
CA GLU A 362 -5.79 28.95 -2.02
C GLU A 362 -5.44 30.24 -2.76
N GLN A 363 -4.40 30.96 -2.34
CA GLN A 363 -3.92 32.17 -3.05
C GLN A 363 -3.39 31.84 -4.46
N ASP A 364 -2.66 30.74 -4.62
CA ASP A 364 -2.16 30.26 -5.92
C ASP A 364 -3.31 29.82 -6.83
N LEU A 365 -4.31 29.10 -6.30
CA LEU A 365 -5.53 28.72 -7.04
C LEU A 365 -6.38 29.94 -7.42
N ILE A 366 -6.47 30.96 -6.55
CA ILE A 366 -7.13 32.23 -6.87
C ILE A 366 -6.35 32.99 -7.95
N SER A 367 -5.01 32.97 -7.90
CA SER A 367 -4.15 33.58 -8.92
C SER A 367 -4.35 32.92 -10.29
N VAL A 368 -4.21 31.58 -10.35
CA VAL A 368 -4.43 30.77 -11.57
C VAL A 368 -5.87 30.90 -12.07
N GLY A 369 -6.86 30.92 -11.17
CA GLY A 369 -8.26 31.16 -11.52
C GLY A 369 -8.50 32.56 -12.10
N SER A 370 -7.79 33.58 -11.61
CA SER A 370 -7.87 34.95 -12.14
C SER A 370 -7.25 35.08 -13.54
N GLU A 371 -6.13 34.40 -13.78
CA GLU A 371 -5.46 34.39 -15.09
C GLU A 371 -6.25 33.54 -16.10
N GLY A 372 -6.79 32.39 -15.68
CA GLY A 372 -7.74 31.59 -16.46
C GLY A 372 -9.02 32.37 -16.79
N SER A 373 -9.56 33.17 -15.87
CA SER A 373 -10.72 34.04 -16.11
C SER A 373 -10.42 35.17 -17.11
N ARG A 374 -9.19 35.70 -17.14
CA ARG A 374 -8.75 36.64 -18.18
C ARG A 374 -8.68 35.98 -19.56
N ILE A 375 -8.18 34.75 -19.64
CA ILE A 375 -8.10 33.99 -20.89
C ILE A 375 -9.51 33.65 -21.40
N ALA A 376 -10.39 33.11 -20.55
CA ALA A 376 -11.77 32.78 -20.92
C ALA A 376 -12.57 34.00 -21.43
N ARG A 377 -12.36 35.18 -20.84
CA ARG A 377 -12.96 36.45 -21.30
C ARG A 377 -12.42 36.98 -22.62
N SER A 378 -11.39 36.36 -23.20
CA SER A 378 -10.89 36.66 -24.55
C SER A 378 -11.41 35.73 -25.64
N SER A 379 -11.93 34.55 -25.28
CA SER A 379 -12.45 33.54 -26.22
C SER A 379 -13.97 33.59 -26.41
N ASP A 380 -14.71 34.04 -25.39
CA ASP A 380 -16.17 33.87 -25.32
C ASP A 380 -16.96 35.07 -25.87
N SER A 381 -16.76 35.38 -27.16
CA SER A 381 -17.37 36.56 -27.80
C SER A 381 -18.02 36.31 -29.18
N ILE A 382 -18.47 35.09 -29.47
CA ILE A 382 -19.21 34.71 -30.70
C ILE A 382 -20.35 33.73 -30.35
N LYS A 383 -21.53 33.95 -30.96
CA LYS A 383 -22.77 33.13 -30.89
C LYS A 383 -23.50 33.06 -29.54
N ALA A 384 -24.35 34.06 -29.31
CA ALA A 384 -25.63 33.84 -28.63
C ALA A 384 -26.74 33.60 -29.67
N SER A 385 -27.61 32.61 -29.45
CA SER A 385 -28.92 32.53 -30.13
C SER A 385 -29.91 31.55 -29.45
N SER A 386 -31.11 32.07 -29.20
CA SER A 386 -32.43 31.41 -29.08
C SER A 386 -32.83 30.51 -27.90
N GLU A 387 -33.85 31.00 -27.19
CA GLU A 387 -35.03 30.37 -26.56
C GLU A 387 -34.97 29.09 -25.67
N ASP A 388 -35.42 29.26 -24.42
CA ASP A 388 -36.57 28.62 -23.75
C ASP A 388 -36.91 27.12 -23.93
N VAL A 389 -37.15 26.42 -22.81
CA VAL A 389 -38.49 26.02 -22.30
C VAL A 389 -38.31 25.15 -21.03
N ALA A 390 -39.30 25.14 -20.13
CA ALA A 390 -39.26 24.42 -18.86
C ALA A 390 -40.21 23.20 -18.76
N GLU A 391 -40.04 22.45 -17.66
CA GLU A 391 -41.08 21.68 -16.93
C GLU A 391 -41.37 20.19 -17.29
N LYS A 392 -41.97 19.52 -16.31
CA LYS A 392 -42.72 18.23 -16.30
C LYS A 392 -41.99 16.87 -16.44
N LEU A 393 -41.74 16.29 -15.27
CA LEU A 393 -42.47 15.11 -14.75
C LEU A 393 -43.41 14.35 -15.73
N SER A 394 -43.20 13.03 -15.93
CA SER A 394 -44.05 11.93 -15.38
C SER A 394 -43.80 10.56 -16.07
N SER A 395 -44.07 9.45 -15.34
CA SER A 395 -44.60 8.13 -15.77
C SER A 395 -44.41 7.62 -17.23
N ASP A 396 -44.10 6.36 -17.56
CA ASP A 396 -44.82 5.14 -17.14
C ASP A 396 -44.33 3.84 -17.87
N ASN A 397 -44.84 2.68 -17.44
CA ASN A 397 -45.07 1.42 -18.20
C ASN A 397 -43.94 0.53 -18.81
N LEU A 398 -43.65 -0.55 -18.07
CA LEU A 398 -43.97 -1.96 -18.41
C LEU A 398 -43.55 -2.60 -19.77
N THR A 399 -42.69 -3.63 -19.64
CA THR A 399 -42.74 -4.97 -20.30
C THR A 399 -42.79 -5.11 -21.83
N SER A 400 -41.77 -5.79 -22.39
CA SER A 400 -41.96 -6.80 -23.43
C SER A 400 -40.87 -7.88 -23.40
N VAL A 401 -41.23 -9.11 -23.79
CA VAL A 401 -40.41 -10.34 -23.85
C VAL A 401 -41.00 -11.19 -24.99
N PRO A 402 -40.20 -11.70 -25.96
CA PRO A 402 -39.96 -13.15 -25.99
C PRO A 402 -38.62 -13.67 -26.59
N ASN A 403 -38.16 -14.79 -26.03
CA ASN A 403 -37.37 -15.89 -26.61
C ASN A 403 -36.05 -15.64 -27.39
N GLY A 404 -34.97 -16.18 -26.82
CA GLY A 404 -33.76 -16.65 -27.51
C GLY A 404 -33.18 -17.87 -26.78
N ILE A 405 -32.82 -18.94 -27.51
CA ILE A 405 -32.53 -20.26 -26.93
C ILE A 405 -31.01 -20.47 -26.71
N SER A 406 -30.56 -20.80 -25.49
CA SER A 406 -29.70 -21.98 -25.22
C SER A 406 -29.19 -22.12 -23.77
N ASN A 407 -29.65 -23.20 -23.12
CA ASN A 407 -28.93 -24.11 -22.23
C ASN A 407 -27.57 -23.71 -21.58
N SER A 408 -27.56 -23.44 -20.27
CA SER A 408 -26.74 -24.20 -19.29
C SER A 408 -27.07 -23.77 -17.85
N GLY A 409 -27.00 -24.72 -16.90
CA GLY A 409 -27.49 -24.50 -15.53
C GLY A 409 -26.41 -24.10 -14.53
N LYS A 410 -26.73 -23.11 -13.68
CA LYS A 410 -26.20 -22.92 -12.32
C LYS A 410 -27.17 -22.06 -11.50
N SER A 411 -27.30 -22.36 -10.21
CA SER A 411 -28.22 -21.68 -9.29
C SER A 411 -27.80 -20.23 -9.05
N LYS A 412 -28.69 -19.26 -9.35
CA LYS A 412 -28.46 -17.85 -9.00
C LYS A 412 -28.70 -17.63 -7.50
N THR A 413 -27.64 -17.29 -6.77
CA THR A 413 -27.75 -16.65 -5.44
C THR A 413 -28.24 -15.20 -5.59
N PRO A 414 -28.83 -14.59 -4.55
CA PRO A 414 -29.29 -13.19 -4.61
C PRO A 414 -28.18 -12.21 -5.00
N ASP A 415 -26.93 -12.49 -4.63
CA ASP A 415 -25.77 -11.64 -4.94
C ASP A 415 -25.55 -11.46 -6.45
N SER A 416 -25.87 -12.49 -7.25
CA SER A 416 -25.80 -12.40 -8.72
C SER A 416 -26.83 -11.40 -9.28
N ALA A 417 -28.00 -11.28 -8.65
CA ALA A 417 -28.98 -10.25 -9.02
C ALA A 417 -28.51 -8.87 -8.56
N ILE A 418 -28.03 -8.73 -7.31
CA ILE A 418 -27.51 -7.48 -6.76
C ILE A 418 -26.36 -6.93 -7.62
N LEU A 419 -25.39 -7.76 -8.00
CA LEU A 419 -24.27 -7.36 -8.87
C LEU A 419 -24.72 -6.89 -10.26
N SER A 420 -25.76 -7.51 -10.83
CA SER A 420 -26.34 -7.06 -12.11
C SER A 420 -27.02 -5.69 -12.00
N VAL A 421 -27.69 -5.41 -10.87
CA VAL A 421 -28.31 -4.10 -10.60
C VAL A 421 -27.22 -3.04 -10.36
N ILE A 422 -26.20 -3.34 -9.55
CA ILE A 422 -25.08 -2.41 -9.27
C ILE A 422 -24.31 -2.07 -10.55
N THR A 423 -24.08 -3.05 -11.44
CA THR A 423 -23.42 -2.81 -12.72
C THR A 423 -24.27 -1.92 -13.62
N GLY A 424 -25.58 -2.21 -13.74
CA GLY A 424 -26.52 -1.37 -14.49
C GLY A 424 -26.69 0.05 -13.92
N GLN A 425 -26.53 0.23 -12.60
CA GLN A 425 -26.49 1.55 -11.97
C GLN A 425 -25.18 2.28 -12.26
N ARG A 426 -24.03 1.62 -12.07
CA ARG A 426 -22.69 2.17 -12.37
C ARG A 426 -22.60 2.66 -13.81
N ASP A 427 -23.12 1.90 -14.77
CA ASP A 427 -23.01 2.22 -16.18
C ASP A 427 -23.95 3.36 -16.59
N ARG A 428 -25.12 3.51 -15.93
CA ARG A 428 -25.98 4.71 -16.03
C ARG A 428 -25.33 5.95 -15.41
N PHE A 429 -24.60 5.80 -14.30
CA PHE A 429 -23.84 6.92 -13.71
C PHE A 429 -22.68 7.33 -14.62
N ARG A 430 -21.96 6.38 -15.24
CA ARG A 430 -20.92 6.68 -16.25
C ARG A 430 -21.49 7.41 -17.46
N GLN A 431 -22.62 6.93 -18.00
CA GLN A 431 -23.32 7.58 -19.11
C GLN A 431 -23.73 9.02 -18.74
N ARG A 432 -24.30 9.22 -17.56
CA ARG A 432 -24.72 10.55 -17.08
C ARG A 432 -23.54 11.48 -16.79
N ASN A 433 -22.39 10.96 -16.33
CA ASN A 433 -21.17 11.76 -16.19
C ASN A 433 -20.64 12.20 -17.56
N PHE A 434 -20.62 11.30 -18.54
CA PHE A 434 -20.21 11.65 -19.91
C PHE A 434 -21.12 12.75 -20.50
N GLU A 435 -22.44 12.63 -20.32
CA GLU A 435 -23.45 13.65 -20.68
C GLU A 435 -23.34 14.97 -19.88
N LEU A 436 -22.55 15.01 -18.81
CA LEU A 436 -22.22 16.20 -18.01
C LEU A 436 -20.77 16.70 -18.25
N GLU A 437 -19.97 15.98 -19.03
CA GLU A 437 -18.64 16.35 -19.50
C GLU A 437 -18.68 16.90 -20.95
N GLU A 438 -19.83 16.79 -21.62
CA GLU A 438 -20.11 17.24 -22.99
C GLU A 438 -20.93 18.56 -23.05
N VAL A 439 -21.08 19.27 -21.92
CA VAL A 439 -21.84 20.53 -21.74
C VAL A 439 -21.02 21.57 -20.97
#